data_AF-A0A7I7QR33-F1
#
_entry.id   AF-A0A7I7QR33-F1
#
_cell.length_a   1.000
_cell.length_b   1.000
_cell.length_c   1.000
_cell.angle_alpha   90.00
_cell.angle_beta   90.00
_cell.angle_gamma   90.00
#
_symmetry.space_group_name_H-M   'P 1'
#
loop_
_entity.id
_entity.type
_entity.pdbx_description
1 polymer ?
#
loop_
_entity_poly.entity_id
_entity_poly.type
_entity_poly.pdbx_seq_one_letter_code
_entity_poly.pdbx_strand_id
1 'polypeptide(L)'
;MTFMQEVCGRSVGRGTGVGGGELKGRSGGGEGTGWTEGERSAVLRKKWRRNKLVVAECGCGGGTPGPDGFSVPVMTAAGASKLEARRRAVEANRRANAARAARDKANIKDATTFIHEVAKIAEVEAWKKERLAQLREQVDAEAATKVATHRAEAGAAVARMHDRGETLTTIAARTDMGIGIVRTMLRHAPKTEQLSPAVVRLH
;
A
#
# COMPACT_ATOMS: atom_id res chain seq x y z
N MET A 1 0.19 38.63 14.44
CA MET A 1 0.23 38.47 12.97
C MET A 1 1.18 39.53 12.44
N THR A 2 2.44 39.17 12.26
CA THR A 2 3.41 39.92 11.49
C THR A 2 4.07 38.90 10.58
N PHE A 3 3.56 38.84 9.35
CA PHE A 3 4.06 38.00 8.29
C PHE A 3 4.48 38.95 7.18
N MET A 4 5.76 39.30 7.13
CA MET A 4 6.39 39.83 5.91
C MET A 4 7.91 39.85 6.08
N GLN A 5 8.59 39.36 5.03
CA GLN A 5 10.00 39.50 4.69
C GLN A 5 10.99 38.59 5.44
N GLU A 6 11.49 37.56 4.73
CA GLU A 6 12.91 37.59 4.33
C GLU A 6 13.16 36.75 3.08
N VAL A 7 13.66 37.44 2.06
CA VAL A 7 14.28 36.91 0.83
C VAL A 7 15.78 37.13 1.01
N CYS A 8 16.57 36.05 1.12
CA CYS A 8 18.02 35.95 0.87
C CYS A 8 18.49 34.59 1.42
N GLY A 9 19.40 33.82 0.82
CA GLY A 9 20.24 34.05 -0.33
C GLY A 9 20.67 32.72 -0.95
N ARG A 10 20.81 32.76 -2.26
CA ARG A 10 21.41 31.72 -3.09
C ARG A 10 22.89 32.06 -3.24
N SER A 11 23.79 31.30 -2.60
CA SER A 11 25.22 31.41 -2.84
C SER A 11 25.73 30.16 -3.57
N VAL A 12 26.34 30.43 -4.72
CA VAL A 12 27.05 29.49 -5.58
C VAL A 12 28.49 29.39 -5.05
N GLY A 13 28.97 28.18 -4.78
CA GLY A 13 30.36 27.93 -4.41
C GLY A 13 30.91 26.71 -5.16
N ARG A 14 31.74 26.97 -6.17
CA ARG A 14 32.60 25.99 -6.84
C ARG A 14 33.76 25.62 -5.91
N GLY A 15 34.10 24.34 -5.84
CA GLY A 15 35.32 23.85 -5.20
C GLY A 15 35.70 22.47 -5.72
N THR A 16 36.64 22.44 -6.64
CA THR A 16 37.38 21.25 -7.13
C THR A 16 38.31 20.71 -6.03
N GLY A 17 38.44 19.40 -5.90
CA GLY A 17 39.47 18.80 -5.03
C GLY A 17 39.40 17.28 -4.97
N VAL A 18 40.48 16.64 -5.41
CA VAL A 18 40.67 15.21 -5.68
C VAL A 18 41.05 14.44 -4.41
N GLY A 19 40.59 13.19 -4.29
CA GLY A 19 41.43 12.08 -3.80
C GLY A 19 41.18 11.53 -2.40
N GLY A 20 40.88 10.23 -2.33
CA GLY A 20 41.54 9.32 -1.39
C GLY A 20 40.69 8.67 -0.28
N GLY A 21 40.59 7.33 -0.35
CA GLY A 21 40.56 6.41 0.80
C GLY A 21 39.23 6.30 1.56
N GLU A 22 38.43 5.26 1.39
CA GLU A 22 38.62 3.90 1.94
C GLU A 22 38.23 3.76 3.44
N LEU A 23 37.30 2.82 3.68
CA LEU A 23 36.88 2.15 4.93
C LEU A 23 35.76 2.74 5.82
N LYS A 24 34.58 2.14 5.61
CA LYS A 24 33.91 1.23 6.56
C LYS A 24 33.40 1.84 7.88
N GLY A 25 32.12 2.21 7.87
CA GLY A 25 31.30 2.45 9.05
C GLY A 25 29.82 2.20 8.75
N ARG A 26 29.42 0.93 8.62
CA ARG A 26 28.02 0.53 8.39
C ARG A 26 27.27 0.55 9.72
N SER A 27 26.74 1.70 10.09
CA SER A 27 25.73 1.81 11.15
C SER A 27 24.42 1.20 10.65
N GLY A 28 23.97 0.14 11.32
CA GLY A 28 22.71 -0.54 11.04
C GLY A 28 21.52 0.34 11.40
N GLY A 29 20.88 0.91 10.38
CA GLY A 29 19.49 1.35 10.44
C GLY A 29 18.63 0.25 9.81
N GLY A 30 17.86 -0.45 10.64
CA GLY A 30 16.83 -1.37 10.18
C GLY A 30 15.66 -0.58 9.59
N GLU A 31 15.66 -0.38 8.28
CA GLU A 31 14.53 0.19 7.55
C GLU A 31 13.76 -0.92 6.86
N GLY A 32 12.45 -0.95 7.15
CA GLY A 32 11.56 -2.04 6.83
C GLY A 32 11.50 -2.38 5.35
N THR A 33 11.60 -3.66 5.04
CA THR A 33 11.21 -4.22 3.74
C THR A 33 9.69 -4.25 3.64
N GLY A 34 9.06 -3.08 3.69
CA GLY A 34 7.63 -2.90 3.45
C GLY A 34 7.40 -2.80 1.95
N TRP A 35 7.41 -3.94 1.25
CA TRP A 35 7.01 -3.97 -0.16
C TRP A 35 5.59 -3.43 -0.28
N THR A 36 5.39 -2.43 -1.13
CA THR A 36 4.04 -1.93 -1.39
C THR A 36 3.22 -3.01 -2.11
N GLU A 37 1.90 -2.99 -1.92
CA GLU A 37 0.99 -3.98 -2.50
C GLU A 37 1.04 -4.03 -4.04
N GLY A 38 1.39 -2.90 -4.67
CA GLY A 38 1.64 -2.80 -6.11
C GLY A 38 2.90 -3.56 -6.55
N GLU A 39 3.98 -3.52 -5.76
CA GLU A 39 5.23 -4.22 -6.07
C GLU A 39 5.09 -5.73 -5.87
N ARG A 40 4.37 -6.16 -4.83
CA ARG A 40 4.01 -7.58 -4.61
C ARG A 40 3.19 -8.14 -5.78
N SER A 41 2.21 -7.37 -6.26
CA SER A 41 1.38 -7.72 -7.42
C SER A 41 2.16 -7.79 -8.74
N ALA A 42 3.14 -6.90 -8.94
CA ALA A 42 3.98 -6.89 -10.14
C ALA A 42 4.95 -8.10 -10.17
N VAL A 43 5.51 -8.48 -9.02
CA VAL A 43 6.37 -9.66 -8.90
C VAL A 43 5.58 -10.95 -9.16
N LEU A 44 4.36 -11.07 -8.62
CA LEU A 44 3.48 -12.21 -8.87
C LEU A 44 3.09 -12.32 -10.36
N ARG A 45 2.75 -11.20 -11.03
CA ARG A 45 2.46 -11.18 -12.48
C ARG A 45 3.68 -11.57 -13.33
N LYS A 46 4.88 -11.09 -13.00
CA LYS A 46 6.12 -11.46 -13.70
C LYS A 46 6.47 -12.94 -13.49
N LYS A 47 6.25 -13.48 -12.28
CA LYS A 47 6.47 -14.89 -11.95
C LYS A 47 5.51 -15.81 -12.70
N TRP A 48 4.25 -15.40 -12.86
CA TRP A 48 3.24 -16.14 -13.62
C TRP A 48 3.55 -16.20 -15.12
N ARG A 49 3.94 -15.07 -15.76
CA ARG A 49 4.37 -15.05 -17.17
C ARG A 49 5.60 -15.92 -17.42
N ARG A 50 6.55 -15.94 -16.48
CA ARG A 50 7.76 -16.77 -16.59
C ARG A 50 7.44 -18.26 -16.49
N ASN A 51 6.52 -18.64 -15.60
CA ASN A 51 6.10 -20.05 -15.46
C ASN A 51 5.33 -20.57 -16.69
N LYS A 52 4.61 -19.69 -17.40
CA LYS A 52 3.88 -20.03 -18.64
C LYS A 52 4.81 -20.32 -19.84
N LEU A 53 6.04 -19.79 -19.84
CA LEU A 53 7.05 -20.04 -20.89
C LEU A 53 7.83 -21.35 -20.69
N VAL A 54 7.95 -21.85 -19.47
CA VAL A 54 8.77 -23.04 -19.14
C VAL A 54 8.07 -24.37 -19.49
N VAL A 55 6.77 -24.35 -19.81
CA VAL A 55 5.99 -25.55 -20.18
C VAL A 55 6.12 -25.92 -21.68
N ALA A 56 6.74 -25.06 -22.51
CA ALA A 56 6.75 -25.24 -23.97
C ALA A 56 8.00 -25.94 -24.54
N GLU A 57 9.06 -26.20 -23.76
CA GLU A 57 10.28 -26.85 -24.27
C GLU A 57 10.54 -28.19 -23.58
N CYS A 58 9.83 -29.21 -24.03
CA CYS A 58 10.31 -30.60 -23.98
C CYS A 58 10.12 -31.22 -25.37
N GLY A 59 10.86 -30.66 -26.34
CA GLY A 59 10.98 -31.23 -27.67
C GLY A 59 11.83 -32.49 -27.64
N CYS A 60 11.20 -33.66 -27.72
CA CYS A 60 11.87 -34.91 -28.04
C CYS A 60 12.34 -34.86 -29.50
N GLY A 61 13.59 -34.47 -29.75
CA GLY A 61 14.22 -34.57 -31.05
C GLY A 61 14.45 -36.03 -31.44
N GLY A 62 13.45 -36.66 -32.05
CA GLY A 62 13.63 -37.92 -32.77
C GLY A 62 14.47 -37.68 -34.01
N GLY A 63 15.66 -38.28 -34.07
CA GLY A 63 16.52 -38.23 -35.25
C GLY A 63 15.86 -38.95 -36.43
N THR A 64 15.89 -38.33 -37.60
CA THR A 64 15.43 -38.86 -38.89
C THR A 64 16.25 -40.08 -39.34
N PRO A 65 15.64 -41.10 -39.97
CA PRO A 65 16.38 -42.19 -40.62
C PRO A 65 16.92 -41.70 -41.97
N GLY A 66 18.24 -41.73 -42.15
CA GLY A 66 18.90 -41.49 -43.44
C GLY A 66 18.85 -42.72 -44.36
N PRO A 67 19.02 -42.55 -45.69
CA PRO A 67 18.75 -43.58 -46.68
C PRO A 67 19.83 -44.67 -46.74
N ASP A 68 19.39 -45.83 -47.23
CA ASP A 68 20.07 -47.12 -47.34
C ASP A 68 21.44 -47.07 -48.03
N GLY A 69 22.42 -47.83 -47.52
CA GLY A 69 23.61 -48.13 -48.34
C GLY A 69 24.94 -48.50 -47.68
N PHE A 70 25.07 -48.64 -46.35
CA PHE A 70 26.33 -49.10 -45.75
C PHE A 70 26.07 -50.16 -44.67
N SER A 71 26.27 -51.43 -45.00
CA SER A 71 26.29 -52.53 -44.05
C SER A 71 27.58 -52.49 -43.23
N VAL A 72 27.61 -51.62 -42.22
CA VAL A 72 28.67 -51.64 -41.21
C VAL A 72 28.53 -52.93 -40.37
N PRO A 73 29.59 -53.74 -40.20
CA PRO A 73 29.50 -54.93 -39.36
C PRO A 73 29.15 -54.51 -37.94
N VAL A 74 28.07 -55.09 -37.41
CA VAL A 74 27.57 -54.80 -36.07
C VAL A 74 28.57 -55.36 -35.05
N MET A 75 29.54 -54.54 -34.64
CA MET A 75 30.36 -54.79 -33.45
C MET A 75 29.45 -54.59 -32.22
N THR A 76 28.78 -55.66 -31.83
CA THR A 76 27.71 -55.71 -30.80
C THR A 76 28.16 -55.29 -29.39
N ALA A 77 29.46 -55.17 -29.12
CA ALA A 77 29.96 -54.88 -27.76
C ALA A 77 30.08 -53.38 -27.43
N ALA A 78 30.70 -52.57 -28.30
CA ALA A 78 30.94 -51.15 -28.01
C ALA A 78 29.70 -50.26 -28.22
N GLY A 79 28.84 -50.60 -29.19
CA GLY A 79 27.56 -49.92 -29.43
C GLY A 79 26.53 -50.15 -28.32
N ALA A 80 26.56 -51.33 -27.68
CA ALA A 80 25.69 -51.66 -26.57
C ALA A 80 25.94 -50.76 -25.35
N SER A 81 27.20 -50.46 -25.00
CA SER A 81 27.55 -49.59 -23.86
C SER A 81 27.02 -48.16 -24.00
N LYS A 82 27.15 -47.56 -25.20
CA LYS A 82 26.62 -46.21 -25.49
C LYS A 82 25.09 -46.18 -25.51
N LEU A 83 24.47 -47.24 -26.02
CA LEU A 83 23.00 -47.38 -26.04
C LEU A 83 22.45 -47.52 -24.62
N GLU A 84 23.11 -48.33 -23.78
CA GLU A 84 22.78 -48.50 -22.36
C GLU A 84 22.95 -47.20 -21.57
N ALA A 85 24.02 -46.44 -21.81
CA ALA A 85 24.19 -45.12 -21.20
C ALA A 85 23.05 -44.14 -21.55
N ARG A 86 22.59 -44.16 -22.82
CA ARG A 86 21.44 -43.36 -23.27
C ARG A 86 20.13 -43.83 -22.65
N ARG A 87 19.90 -45.15 -22.56
CA ARG A 87 18.73 -45.73 -21.88
C ARG A 87 18.68 -45.31 -20.42
N ARG A 88 19.80 -45.40 -19.70
CA ARG A 88 19.91 -44.96 -18.30
C ARG A 88 19.65 -43.45 -18.14
N ALA A 89 20.17 -42.62 -19.04
CA ALA A 89 19.90 -41.18 -19.01
C ALA A 89 18.42 -40.85 -19.27
N VAL A 90 17.78 -41.53 -20.23
CA VAL A 90 16.35 -41.36 -20.52
C VAL A 90 15.48 -41.84 -19.35
N GLU A 91 15.80 -42.98 -18.75
CA GLU A 91 15.08 -43.49 -17.59
C GLU A 91 15.25 -42.58 -16.36
N ALA A 92 16.46 -42.06 -16.12
CA ALA A 92 16.70 -41.09 -15.06
C ALA A 92 15.85 -39.81 -15.26
N ASN A 93 15.80 -39.30 -16.50
CA ASN A 93 14.93 -38.17 -16.85
C ASN A 93 13.45 -38.51 -16.72
N ARG A 94 13.02 -39.72 -17.11
CA ARG A 94 11.64 -40.18 -16.96
C ARG A 94 11.23 -40.25 -15.48
N ARG A 95 12.11 -40.75 -14.61
CA ARG A 95 11.88 -40.80 -13.16
C ARG A 95 11.81 -39.39 -12.57
N ALA A 96 12.72 -38.50 -12.96
CA ALA A 96 12.71 -37.10 -12.52
C ALA A 96 11.44 -36.36 -12.98
N ASN A 97 10.98 -36.60 -14.21
CA ASN A 97 9.76 -36.01 -14.75
C ASN A 97 8.50 -36.58 -14.08
N ALA A 98 8.45 -37.89 -13.82
CA ALA A 98 7.36 -38.50 -13.07
C ALA A 98 7.27 -37.95 -11.63
N ALA A 99 8.41 -37.73 -10.97
CA ALA A 99 8.46 -37.13 -9.63
C ALA A 99 8.04 -35.65 -9.63
N ARG A 100 8.26 -34.90 -10.72
CA ARG A 100 7.70 -33.55 -10.89
C ARG A 100 6.19 -33.59 -11.09
N ALA A 101 5.72 -34.41 -12.03
CA ALA A 101 4.29 -34.55 -12.34
C ALA A 101 3.47 -35.00 -11.13
N ALA A 102 4.01 -35.91 -10.30
CA ALA A 102 3.35 -36.33 -9.06
C ALA A 102 3.21 -35.19 -8.04
N ARG A 103 4.26 -34.38 -7.88
CA ARG A 103 4.22 -33.20 -7.00
C ARG A 103 3.27 -32.13 -7.53
N ASP A 104 3.31 -31.87 -8.84
CA ASP A 104 2.42 -30.89 -9.46
C ASP A 104 0.95 -31.32 -9.29
N LYS A 105 0.64 -32.60 -9.51
CA LYS A 105 -0.70 -33.14 -9.27
C LYS A 105 -1.16 -32.99 -7.82
N ALA A 106 -0.28 -33.26 -6.85
CA ALA A 106 -0.59 -33.06 -5.43
C ALA A 106 -0.82 -31.57 -5.12
N ASN A 107 0.01 -30.69 -5.69
CA ASN A 107 -0.01 -29.26 -5.39
C ASN A 107 -1.18 -28.49 -6.04
N ILE A 108 -1.83 -29.00 -7.09
CA ILE A 108 -2.89 -28.25 -7.81
C ILE A 108 -4.05 -27.88 -6.87
N LYS A 109 -4.50 -28.83 -6.03
CA LYS A 109 -5.61 -28.57 -5.10
C LYS A 109 -5.22 -27.53 -4.07
N ASP A 110 -4.06 -27.70 -3.45
CA ASP A 110 -3.57 -26.80 -2.41
C ASP A 110 -3.25 -25.41 -2.96
N ALA A 111 -2.73 -25.32 -4.19
CA ALA A 111 -2.50 -24.04 -4.87
C ALA A 111 -3.82 -23.31 -5.15
N THR A 112 -4.88 -24.04 -5.50
CA THR A 112 -6.21 -23.44 -5.72
C THR A 112 -6.77 -22.91 -4.40
N THR A 113 -6.70 -23.70 -3.33
CA THR A 113 -7.10 -23.27 -1.98
C THR A 113 -6.30 -22.05 -1.54
N PHE A 114 -4.98 -22.07 -1.71
CA PHE A 114 -4.12 -20.94 -1.35
C PHE A 114 -4.51 -19.66 -2.09
N ILE A 115 -4.72 -19.72 -3.40
CA ILE A 115 -5.14 -18.56 -4.20
C ILE A 115 -6.51 -18.03 -3.74
N HIS A 116 -7.45 -18.93 -3.45
CA HIS A 116 -8.76 -18.57 -2.93
C HIS A 116 -8.67 -17.85 -1.58
N GLU A 117 -7.95 -18.42 -0.61
CA GLU A 117 -7.84 -17.82 0.72
C GLU A 117 -7.09 -16.48 0.69
N VAL A 118 -6.05 -16.35 -0.12
CA VAL A 118 -5.37 -15.06 -0.30
C VAL A 118 -6.31 -14.01 -0.92
N ALA A 119 -7.16 -14.40 -1.87
CA ALA A 119 -8.18 -13.50 -2.42
C ALA A 119 -9.20 -13.08 -1.36
N LYS A 120 -9.65 -13.99 -0.50
CA LYS A 120 -10.56 -13.68 0.61
C LYS A 120 -9.93 -12.74 1.64
N ILE A 121 -8.66 -12.92 1.96
CA ILE A 121 -7.93 -11.97 2.83
C ILE A 121 -7.93 -10.57 2.20
N ALA A 122 -7.67 -10.46 0.89
CA ALA A 122 -7.69 -9.17 0.20
C ALA A 122 -9.09 -8.53 0.19
N GLU A 123 -10.15 -9.32 0.02
CA GLU A 123 -11.54 -8.85 0.15
C GLU A 123 -11.83 -8.29 1.55
N VAL A 124 -11.40 -8.98 2.61
CA VAL A 124 -11.58 -8.53 4.00
C VAL A 124 -10.80 -7.24 4.27
N GLU A 125 -9.57 -7.12 3.78
CA GLU A 125 -8.79 -5.90 3.92
C GLU A 125 -9.41 -4.71 3.16
N ALA A 126 -9.98 -4.95 1.98
CA ALA A 126 -10.72 -3.94 1.23
C ALA A 126 -11.98 -3.50 2.00
N TRP A 127 -12.77 -4.45 2.50
CA TRP A 127 -13.95 -4.18 3.32
C TRP A 127 -13.60 -3.38 4.58
N LYS A 128 -12.53 -3.75 5.29
CA LYS A 128 -12.06 -3.04 6.48
C LYS A 128 -11.70 -1.58 6.16
N LYS A 129 -10.97 -1.35 5.07
CA LYS A 129 -10.59 0.01 4.64
C LYS A 129 -11.82 0.86 4.33
N GLU A 130 -12.75 0.32 3.56
CA GLU A 130 -14.01 1.00 3.24
C GLU A 130 -14.82 1.29 4.50
N ARG A 131 -14.94 0.32 5.41
CA ARG A 131 -15.71 0.48 6.64
C ARG A 131 -15.12 1.55 7.55
N LEU A 132 -13.80 1.61 7.68
CA LEU A 132 -13.13 2.66 8.44
C LEU A 132 -13.29 4.04 7.80
N ALA A 133 -13.26 4.13 6.48
CA ALA A 133 -13.51 5.40 5.78
C ALA A 133 -14.93 5.92 6.03
N GLN A 134 -15.94 5.05 5.92
CA GLN A 134 -17.33 5.39 6.22
C GLN A 134 -17.52 5.84 7.68
N LEU A 135 -16.93 5.11 8.63
CA LEU A 135 -17.02 5.47 10.06
C LEU A 135 -16.32 6.80 10.34
N ARG A 136 -15.17 7.05 9.70
CA ARG A 136 -14.46 8.32 9.87
C ARG A 136 -15.29 9.49 9.36
N GLU A 137 -15.91 9.38 8.19
CA GLU A 137 -16.78 10.43 7.67
C GLU A 137 -17.96 10.72 8.61
N GLN A 138 -18.60 9.68 9.16
CA GLN A 138 -19.69 9.82 10.12
C GLN A 138 -19.25 10.52 11.40
N VAL A 139 -18.12 10.10 11.97
CA VAL A 139 -17.56 10.69 13.20
C VAL A 139 -17.11 12.13 12.95
N ASP A 140 -16.47 12.42 11.83
CA ASP A 140 -16.02 13.77 11.47
C ASP A 140 -17.21 14.71 11.30
N ALA A 141 -18.30 14.23 10.67
CA ALA A 141 -19.55 14.99 10.57
C ALA A 141 -20.20 15.24 11.93
N GLU A 142 -20.33 14.22 12.77
CA GLU A 142 -20.90 14.37 14.13
C GLU A 142 -20.05 15.31 15.00
N ALA A 143 -18.73 15.17 14.94
CA ALA A 143 -17.79 16.04 15.64
C ALA A 143 -17.91 17.48 15.16
N ALA A 144 -18.03 17.71 13.85
CA ALA A 144 -18.22 19.05 13.29
C ALA A 144 -19.51 19.69 13.81
N THR A 145 -20.62 18.95 13.87
CA THR A 145 -21.89 19.42 14.43
C THR A 145 -21.74 19.77 15.92
N LYS A 146 -21.16 18.88 16.74
CA LYS A 146 -20.95 19.13 18.17
C LYS A 146 -20.08 20.36 18.41
N VAL A 147 -18.98 20.47 17.68
CA VAL A 147 -18.08 21.62 17.76
C VAL A 147 -18.78 22.91 17.33
N ALA A 148 -19.61 22.87 16.29
CA ALA A 148 -20.39 24.02 15.86
C ALA A 148 -21.37 24.48 16.95
N THR A 149 -22.09 23.55 17.60
CA THR A 149 -22.97 23.84 18.73
C THR A 149 -22.23 24.52 19.87
N HIS A 150 -21.09 23.95 20.30
CA HIS A 150 -20.31 24.55 21.40
C HIS A 150 -19.73 25.93 21.03
N ARG A 151 -19.33 26.13 19.76
CA ARG A 151 -18.90 27.45 19.28
C ARG A 151 -20.04 28.47 19.32
N ALA A 152 -21.26 28.07 18.96
CA ALA A 152 -22.43 28.92 19.04
C ALA A 152 -22.79 29.29 20.48
N GLU A 153 -22.78 28.32 21.39
CA GLU A 153 -23.01 28.54 22.83
C GLU A 153 -21.95 29.45 23.45
N ALA A 154 -20.68 29.22 23.14
CA ALA A 154 -19.57 30.07 23.58
C ALA A 154 -19.71 31.49 23.02
N GLY A 155 -20.04 31.65 21.74
CA GLY A 155 -20.30 32.94 21.11
C GLY A 155 -21.47 33.66 21.77
N ALA A 156 -22.58 32.97 22.04
CA ALA A 156 -23.73 33.51 22.75
C ALA A 156 -23.34 33.97 24.17
N ALA A 157 -22.50 33.21 24.88
CA ALA A 157 -22.03 33.60 26.20
C ALA A 157 -21.17 34.87 26.16
N VAL A 158 -20.27 34.98 25.17
CA VAL A 158 -19.45 36.19 24.97
C VAL A 158 -20.32 37.39 24.60
N ALA A 159 -21.30 37.23 23.71
CA ALA A 159 -22.27 38.27 23.38
C ALA A 159 -23.03 38.76 24.62
N ARG A 160 -23.57 37.84 25.43
CA ARG A 160 -24.25 38.20 26.68
C ARG A 160 -23.34 38.94 27.67
N MET A 161 -22.06 38.60 27.75
CA MET A 161 -21.10 39.35 28.59
C MET A 161 -20.87 40.76 28.04
N HIS A 162 -20.69 40.88 26.73
CA HIS A 162 -20.49 42.15 26.06
C HIS A 162 -21.71 43.07 26.20
N ASP A 163 -22.92 42.53 26.05
CA ASP A 163 -24.17 43.29 26.20
C ASP A 163 -24.38 43.83 27.63
N ARG A 164 -23.73 43.22 28.63
CA ARG A 164 -23.67 43.73 30.02
C ARG A 164 -22.62 44.82 30.22
N GLY A 165 -21.92 45.26 29.17
CA GLY A 165 -20.91 46.32 29.22
C GLY A 165 -19.47 45.83 29.42
N GLU A 166 -19.22 44.53 29.39
CA GLU A 166 -17.85 44.01 29.49
C GLU A 166 -17.08 44.17 28.18
N THR A 167 -15.84 44.66 28.27
CA THR A 167 -14.96 44.74 27.10
C THR A 167 -14.39 43.37 26.76
N LEU A 168 -14.10 43.12 25.47
CA LEU A 168 -13.51 41.84 25.04
C LEU A 168 -12.14 41.57 25.70
N THR A 169 -11.39 42.61 26.04
CA THR A 169 -10.13 42.53 26.80
C THR A 169 -10.37 42.06 28.24
N THR A 170 -11.42 42.57 28.90
CA THR A 170 -11.77 42.14 30.27
C THR A 170 -12.30 40.71 30.27
N ILE A 171 -13.09 40.31 29.27
CA ILE A 171 -13.58 38.93 29.12
C ILE A 171 -12.41 37.95 28.93
N ALA A 172 -11.43 38.32 28.08
CA ALA A 172 -10.22 37.54 27.86
C ALA A 172 -9.43 37.35 29.16
N ALA A 173 -9.19 38.43 29.90
CA ALA A 173 -8.49 38.38 31.19
C ALA A 173 -9.25 37.55 32.24
N ARG A 174 -10.58 37.60 32.26
CA ARG A 174 -11.40 36.83 33.22
C ARG A 174 -11.45 35.33 32.93
N THR A 175 -11.34 34.95 31.66
CA THR A 175 -11.44 33.55 31.22
C THR A 175 -10.07 32.89 31.02
N ASP A 176 -8.98 33.64 31.23
CA ASP A 176 -7.61 33.25 30.89
C ASP A 176 -7.45 32.82 29.41
N MET A 177 -8.30 33.34 28.52
CA MET A 177 -8.29 33.05 27.09
C MET A 177 -7.72 34.22 26.30
N GLY A 178 -6.93 33.93 25.26
CA GLY A 178 -6.44 34.96 24.37
C GLY A 178 -7.57 35.75 23.70
N ILE A 179 -7.41 37.07 23.57
CA ILE A 179 -8.42 37.95 22.96
C ILE A 179 -8.84 37.52 21.54
N GLY A 180 -7.93 36.90 20.79
CA GLY A 180 -8.21 36.33 19.48
C GLY A 180 -9.25 35.20 19.52
N ILE A 181 -9.19 34.33 20.54
CA ILE A 181 -10.16 33.25 20.73
C ILE A 181 -11.53 33.82 21.10
N VAL A 182 -11.59 34.76 22.05
CA VAL A 182 -12.84 35.44 22.44
C VAL A 182 -13.51 36.10 21.24
N ARG A 183 -12.73 36.84 20.44
CA ARG A 183 -13.23 37.46 19.19
C ARG A 183 -13.72 36.42 18.18
N THR A 184 -13.02 35.29 18.07
CA THR A 184 -13.41 34.21 17.15
C THR A 184 -14.72 33.56 17.60
N MET A 185 -14.88 33.26 18.89
CA MET A 185 -16.12 32.72 19.43
C MET A 185 -17.29 33.70 19.26
N LEU A 186 -17.07 35.00 19.49
CA LEU A 186 -18.11 36.02 19.26
C LEU A 186 -18.64 36.02 17.81
N ARG A 187 -17.82 35.69 16.80
CA ARG A 187 -18.30 35.57 15.41
C ARG A 187 -19.31 34.44 15.22
N HIS A 188 -19.27 33.43 16.09
CA HIS A 188 -20.20 32.31 16.10
C HIS A 188 -21.44 32.57 16.97
N ALA A 189 -21.54 33.75 17.60
CA ALA A 189 -22.75 34.09 18.34
C ALA A 189 -23.97 34.01 17.42
N PRO A 190 -25.05 33.33 17.85
CA PRO A 190 -26.28 33.31 17.09
C PRO A 190 -26.76 34.74 16.92
N LYS A 191 -26.95 35.18 15.67
CA LYS A 191 -27.55 36.48 15.41
C LYS A 191 -28.98 36.41 15.91
N THR A 192 -29.35 37.31 16.80
CA THR A 192 -30.72 37.46 17.29
C THR A 192 -31.61 37.95 16.14
N GLU A 193 -31.93 37.06 15.20
CA GLU A 193 -33.12 37.24 14.40
C GLU A 193 -34.29 37.10 15.38
N GLN A 194 -35.06 38.17 15.48
CA GLN A 194 -36.00 38.40 16.56
C GLN A 194 -36.84 37.16 16.85
N LEU A 195 -36.89 36.77 18.13
CA LEU A 195 -37.97 35.94 18.67
C LEU A 195 -39.28 36.69 18.39
N SER A 196 -39.91 36.38 17.27
CA SER A 196 -41.32 36.67 17.02
C SER A 196 -42.14 35.60 17.74
N PRO A 197 -42.91 35.92 18.79
CA PRO A 197 -43.90 35.00 19.33
C PRO A 197 -45.13 35.03 18.43
N ALA A 198 -45.16 34.15 17.44
CA ALA A 198 -46.34 33.86 16.62
C ALA A 198 -46.35 32.36 16.36
N VAL A 199 -47.35 31.54 16.66
CA VAL A 199 -48.75 31.77 17.02
C VAL A 199 -49.22 30.48 17.69
N VAL A 200 -50.03 30.62 18.74
CA VAL A 200 -50.91 29.56 19.25
C VAL A 200 -51.75 29.01 18.10
N ARG A 201 -51.67 27.71 17.81
CA ARG A 201 -52.79 27.02 17.15
C ARG A 201 -52.95 25.60 17.67
N LEU A 202 -53.88 25.50 18.62
CA LEU A 202 -54.71 24.33 18.85
C LEU A 202 -55.32 23.88 17.51
N HIS A 203 -55.20 22.58 17.21
CA HIS A 203 -56.25 21.75 16.63
C HIS A 203 -55.96 20.30 16.97
#